data_AF-A0A4U8VCV8-F1
#
_entry.id   AF-A0A4U8VCV8-F1
#
_cell.length_a   1.000
_cell.length_b   1.000
_cell.length_c   1.000
_cell.angle_alpha   90.00
_cell.angle_beta   90.00
_cell.angle_gamma   90.00
#
_symmetry.space_group_name_H-M   'P 1'
#
loop_
_entity.id
_entity.type
_entity.pdbx_description
1 polymer ?
#
loop_
_entity_poly.entity_id
_entity_poly.type
_entity_poly.pdbx_seq_one_letter_code
_entity_poly.pdbx_strand_id
1 'polypeptide(L)'
;MPFVVAIHRQPLSTFSGEWWAAALWTLSLVYLLWTRKQYAHMPAVPPVVLFPLALAVITAVQFLWIRPFQNDLAGLTPLVFLLGAAAILCGYLVRGRDEALHAATMIAGALLVASLLGVAAQVVQLFRAEFSFFGLVSEYFPTEQRRLWGNLNQPNHQATVHGLGLAALVYLAAARRLRLSVALVPAVCLVFGIILTGSRTGVVHLGLATLLGLMLAGLSWEFATSRRRRAALVFFSLALVPMYFFLQPLVLEASREFGWKLFDAVARLEEGDAGSARAALWRHAWTMFMAHPWFGVGWMEFGIEQWRQLRSVGMTVELAQQAHNQVLDLLAKTGALGAGSVLLTLGAWFWRVLRMTIGAVGTADRARRPAMLLGLSWLAMLCAHSMLEYPLHYLYFFLLFCFLLGWLEPGGWPLRGTWGRLASWRGWAVVCAVVGGAGLAAVMIDYQRAEDVTRAATFNPTVPVRPRFWFRDIAEQRQTARMPLSRANAAEALARHLTALRVLPTPSLIQRTALLTAMQGDTAAAQRMIEDLRFYYWINPVGERFQTLRLCATLPAAERPQPYCTPPELPAGR
;
A
#
# COMPACT_ATOMS: atom_id res chain seq x y z
N MET A 1 6.20 -8.44 -12.64
CA MET A 1 5.94 -9.22 -11.42
C MET A 1 6.59 -8.56 -10.22
N PRO A 2 6.16 -7.36 -9.77
CA PRO A 2 6.76 -6.73 -8.59
C PRO A 2 6.52 -7.52 -7.30
N PHE A 3 5.49 -8.39 -7.27
CA PHE A 3 5.08 -9.15 -6.09
C PHE A 3 6.04 -10.26 -5.64
N VAL A 4 7.05 -10.61 -6.45
CA VAL A 4 8.01 -11.68 -6.12
C VAL A 4 9.35 -11.14 -5.63
N VAL A 5 9.53 -9.82 -5.53
CA VAL A 5 10.78 -9.19 -5.10
C VAL A 5 10.99 -9.45 -3.61
N ALA A 6 12.00 -10.24 -3.25
CA ALA A 6 12.31 -10.59 -1.86
C ALA A 6 13.19 -9.56 -1.11
N ILE A 7 13.68 -8.53 -1.81
CA ILE A 7 14.68 -7.61 -1.25
C ILE A 7 13.97 -6.50 -0.46
N HIS A 8 14.15 -6.51 0.86
CA HIS A 8 13.66 -5.46 1.75
C HIS A 8 14.80 -4.82 2.52
N ARG A 9 15.02 -3.52 2.32
CA ARG A 9 16.10 -2.77 2.96
C ARG A 9 15.57 -1.54 3.68
N GLN A 10 16.27 -1.12 4.71
CA GLN A 10 15.96 0.13 5.41
C GLN A 10 16.61 1.31 4.65
N PRO A 11 16.01 2.51 4.66
CA PRO A 11 14.96 2.95 5.59
C PRO A 11 13.51 2.70 5.16
N LEU A 12 13.27 2.24 3.93
CA LEU A 12 11.95 1.88 3.40
C LEU A 12 11.95 0.45 2.88
N SER A 13 11.36 -0.48 3.63
CA SER A 13 11.39 -1.91 3.34
C SER A 13 10.67 -2.31 2.04
N THR A 14 9.75 -1.49 1.54
CA THR A 14 9.00 -1.75 0.30
C THR A 14 9.64 -1.17 -0.95
N PHE A 15 10.70 -0.36 -0.82
CA PHE A 15 11.28 0.40 -1.92
C PHE A 15 11.62 -0.45 -3.14
N SER A 16 12.30 -1.60 -2.97
CA SER A 16 12.70 -2.46 -4.09
C SER A 16 11.49 -2.93 -4.92
N GLY A 17 10.42 -3.36 -4.25
CA GLY A 17 9.21 -3.83 -4.91
C GLY A 17 8.49 -2.70 -5.66
N GLU A 18 8.45 -1.52 -5.06
CA GLU A 18 7.85 -0.33 -5.68
C GLU A 18 8.67 0.19 -6.87
N TRP A 19 10.00 0.25 -6.74
CA TRP A 19 10.89 0.65 -7.82
C TRP A 19 10.78 -0.30 -9.02
N TRP A 20 10.77 -1.62 -8.79
CA TRP A 20 10.56 -2.60 -9.85
C TRP A 20 9.16 -2.50 -10.46
N ALA A 21 8.13 -2.17 -9.68
CA ALA A 21 6.81 -1.90 -10.22
C ALA A 21 6.87 -0.71 -11.20
N ALA A 22 7.45 0.41 -10.78
CA ALA A 22 7.61 1.59 -11.62
C ALA A 22 8.40 1.27 -12.90
N ALA A 23 9.55 0.61 -12.77
CA ALA A 23 10.40 0.23 -13.89
C ALA A 23 9.68 -0.66 -14.91
N LEU A 24 8.98 -1.71 -14.45
CA LEU A 24 8.24 -2.61 -15.33
C LEU A 24 7.05 -1.92 -16.02
N TRP A 25 6.37 -1.00 -15.33
CA TRP A 25 5.29 -0.21 -15.91
C TRP A 25 5.79 0.79 -16.95
N THR A 26 6.91 1.47 -16.68
CA THR A 26 7.58 2.35 -17.64
C THR A 26 8.02 1.57 -18.87
N LEU A 27 8.66 0.40 -18.70
CA LEU A 27 9.05 -0.47 -19.81
C LEU A 27 7.85 -0.94 -20.63
N SER A 28 6.75 -1.31 -19.97
CA SER A 28 5.51 -1.72 -20.63
C SER A 28 4.91 -0.58 -21.47
N LEU A 29 4.90 0.65 -20.94
CA LEU A 29 4.46 1.83 -21.68
C LEU A 29 5.35 2.09 -22.90
N VAL A 30 6.67 2.07 -22.72
CA VAL A 30 7.63 2.26 -23.82
C VAL A 30 7.42 1.21 -24.91
N TYR A 31 7.29 -0.05 -24.53
CA TYR A 31 7.02 -1.16 -25.46
C TYR A 31 5.71 -0.92 -26.23
N LEU A 32 4.61 -0.62 -25.53
CA LEU A 32 3.31 -0.36 -26.14
C LEU A 32 3.37 0.79 -27.14
N LEU A 33 4.00 1.90 -26.78
CA LEU A 33 4.16 3.06 -27.67
C LEU A 33 5.05 2.72 -28.88
N TRP A 34 6.11 1.92 -28.68
CA TRP A 34 7.03 1.54 -29.74
C TRP A 34 6.40 0.61 -30.80
N THR A 35 5.59 -0.35 -30.36
CA THR A 35 4.97 -1.35 -31.24
C THR A 35 3.67 -0.87 -31.91
N ARG A 36 3.14 0.30 -31.53
CA ARG A 36 1.94 0.86 -32.15
C ARG A 36 2.23 1.29 -33.60
N LYS A 37 1.27 1.02 -34.49
CA LYS A 37 1.34 1.45 -35.90
C LYS A 37 1.45 2.98 -35.96
N GLN A 38 2.46 3.49 -36.68
CA GLN A 38 2.82 4.92 -36.70
C GLN A 38 1.71 5.85 -37.20
N TYR A 39 0.77 5.34 -37.99
CA TYR A 39 -0.35 6.10 -38.57
C TYR A 39 -1.64 6.04 -37.74
N ALA A 40 -1.66 5.35 -36.60
CA ALA A 40 -2.81 5.40 -35.70
C ALA A 40 -2.75 6.72 -34.93
N HIS A 41 -3.58 7.72 -35.23
CA HIS A 41 -3.70 8.89 -34.35
C HIS A 41 -4.06 8.46 -32.92
N MET A 42 -3.58 9.18 -31.90
CA MET A 42 -4.10 9.02 -30.53
C MET A 42 -5.55 9.49 -30.56
N PRO A 43 -6.54 8.58 -30.64
CA PRO A 43 -7.86 9.00 -31.09
C PRO A 43 -8.60 9.76 -29.99
N ALA A 44 -8.28 9.48 -28.72
CA ALA A 44 -8.93 10.08 -27.58
C ALA A 44 -8.12 9.89 -26.27
N VAL A 45 -8.47 10.69 -25.25
CA VAL A 45 -7.99 10.56 -23.87
C VAL A 45 -9.10 10.01 -22.98
N PRO A 46 -8.83 9.01 -22.12
CA PRO A 46 -9.81 8.48 -21.18
C PRO A 46 -10.13 9.51 -20.08
N PRO A 47 -11.40 9.90 -19.86
CA PRO A 47 -11.76 10.89 -18.85
C PRO A 47 -11.36 10.51 -17.43
N VAL A 48 -11.29 9.20 -17.13
CA VAL A 48 -10.82 8.73 -15.82
C VAL A 48 -9.37 9.12 -15.51
N VAL A 49 -8.57 9.55 -16.51
CA VAL A 49 -7.24 10.11 -16.28
C VAL A 49 -7.26 11.37 -15.41
N LEU A 50 -8.40 12.07 -15.34
CA LEU A 50 -8.54 13.23 -14.47
C LEU A 50 -8.36 12.90 -12.98
N PHE A 51 -8.63 11.66 -12.56
CA PHE A 51 -8.48 11.24 -11.17
C PHE A 51 -7.03 11.44 -10.69
N PRO A 52 -6.02 10.76 -11.26
CA PRO A 52 -4.66 10.97 -10.81
C PRO A 52 -4.11 12.36 -11.19
N LEU A 53 -4.55 12.96 -12.30
CA LEU A 53 -4.10 14.31 -12.65
C LEU A 53 -4.54 15.36 -11.63
N ALA A 54 -5.78 15.30 -11.15
CA ALA A 54 -6.28 16.19 -10.11
C ALA A 54 -5.46 16.02 -8.82
N LEU A 55 -5.19 14.79 -8.40
CA LEU A 55 -4.34 14.53 -7.24
C LEU A 55 -2.88 14.98 -7.45
N ALA A 56 -2.33 14.84 -8.66
CA ALA A 56 -0.99 15.33 -8.97
C ALA A 56 -0.91 16.86 -8.83
N VAL A 57 -1.90 17.58 -9.35
CA VAL A 57 -1.98 19.04 -9.21
C VAL A 57 -2.15 19.44 -7.75
N ILE A 58 -3.06 18.81 -7.01
CA ILE A 58 -3.32 19.14 -5.61
C ILE A 58 -2.09 18.89 -4.75
N THR A 59 -1.44 17.74 -4.91
CA THR A 59 -0.23 17.42 -4.14
C THR A 59 0.97 18.27 -4.55
N ALA A 60 1.05 18.71 -5.82
CA ALA A 60 2.05 19.69 -6.24
C ALA A 60 1.79 21.07 -5.60
N VAL A 61 0.55 21.53 -5.56
CA VAL A 61 0.18 22.80 -4.89
C VAL A 61 0.46 22.70 -3.38
N GLN A 62 0.13 21.58 -2.75
CA GLN A 62 0.48 21.35 -1.34
C GLN A 62 1.99 21.44 -1.12
N PHE A 63 2.77 20.73 -1.94
CA PHE A 63 4.21 20.65 -1.81
C PHE A 63 4.95 21.96 -2.13
N LEU A 64 4.44 22.75 -3.07
CA LEU A 64 5.09 23.98 -3.51
C LEU A 64 4.63 25.21 -2.72
N TRP A 65 3.34 25.30 -2.37
CA TRP A 65 2.73 26.55 -1.89
C TRP A 65 2.15 26.48 -0.47
N ILE A 66 1.52 25.36 -0.08
CA ILE A 66 0.82 25.28 1.22
C ILE A 66 1.77 24.82 2.34
N ARG A 67 2.54 23.77 2.07
CA ARG A 67 3.52 23.18 2.99
C ARG A 67 4.85 23.06 2.24
N PRO A 68 5.45 24.18 1.82
CA PRO A 68 6.64 24.19 0.96
C PRO A 68 7.75 23.35 1.57
N PHE A 69 8.12 22.27 0.88
CA PHE A 69 9.30 21.44 1.19
C PHE A 69 9.40 20.97 2.66
N GLN A 70 8.27 20.65 3.31
CA GLN A 70 8.28 20.18 4.70
C GLN A 70 8.68 18.70 4.84
N ASN A 71 8.44 17.91 3.79
CA ASN A 71 8.85 16.53 3.66
C ASN A 71 9.26 16.26 2.22
N ASP A 72 10.54 15.97 1.97
CA ASP A 72 11.10 15.81 0.63
C ASP A 72 10.46 14.65 -0.15
N LEU A 73 9.99 13.60 0.54
CA LEU A 73 9.26 12.50 -0.10
C LEU A 73 7.90 12.95 -0.66
N ALA A 74 7.28 13.98 -0.08
CA ALA A 74 6.02 14.49 -0.59
C ALA A 74 6.17 14.99 -2.04
N GLY A 75 7.37 15.43 -2.44
CA GLY A 75 7.70 15.82 -3.81
C GLY A 75 7.67 14.68 -4.84
N LEU A 76 7.76 13.40 -4.42
CA LEU A 76 7.55 12.25 -5.30
C LEU A 76 6.06 11.99 -5.58
N THR A 77 5.17 12.47 -4.72
CA THR A 77 3.73 12.16 -4.78
C THR A 77 3.09 12.58 -6.11
N PRO A 78 3.32 13.81 -6.64
CA PRO A 78 2.80 14.18 -7.94
C PRO A 78 3.31 13.27 -9.07
N LEU A 79 4.57 12.85 -9.01
CA LEU A 79 5.18 11.96 -10.01
C LEU A 79 4.54 10.57 -9.97
N VAL A 80 4.25 10.04 -8.79
CA VAL A 80 3.51 8.78 -8.62
C VAL A 80 2.13 8.87 -9.27
N PHE A 81 1.41 9.97 -9.06
CA PHE A 81 0.11 10.17 -9.71
C PHE A 81 0.23 10.33 -11.23
N LEU A 82 1.24 11.03 -11.74
CA LEU A 82 1.51 11.08 -13.18
C LEU A 82 1.81 9.69 -13.77
N LEU A 83 2.52 8.84 -13.04
CA LEU A 83 2.74 7.45 -13.43
C LEU A 83 1.43 6.65 -13.42
N GLY A 84 0.53 6.91 -12.48
CA GLY A 84 -0.84 6.39 -12.48
C GLY A 84 -1.65 6.85 -13.70
N ALA A 85 -1.54 8.12 -14.10
CA ALA A 85 -2.14 8.64 -15.32
C ALA A 85 -1.60 7.91 -16.57
N ALA A 86 -0.29 7.66 -16.62
CA ALA A 86 0.33 6.89 -17.69
C ALA A 86 -0.14 5.41 -17.72
N ALA A 87 -0.35 4.79 -16.55
CA ALA A 87 -0.92 3.45 -16.45
C ALA A 87 -2.38 3.39 -16.94
N ILE A 88 -3.21 4.41 -16.64
CA ILE A 88 -4.55 4.58 -17.22
C ILE A 88 -4.47 4.65 -18.75
N LEU A 89 -3.54 5.44 -19.30
CA LEU A 89 -3.36 5.52 -20.75
C LEU A 89 -2.95 4.17 -21.35
N CYS A 90 -2.06 3.41 -20.69
CA CYS A 90 -1.70 2.06 -21.12
C CYS A 90 -2.92 1.14 -21.22
N GLY A 91 -3.73 1.09 -20.15
CA GLY A 91 -4.96 0.30 -20.11
C GLY A 91 -5.92 0.71 -21.23
N TYR A 92 -6.11 2.02 -21.39
CA TYR A 92 -6.97 2.57 -22.43
C TYR A 92 -6.51 2.19 -23.84
N LEU A 93 -5.20 2.23 -24.11
CA LEU A 93 -4.66 1.87 -25.41
C LEU A 93 -4.95 0.40 -25.74
N VAL A 94 -4.82 -0.53 -24.79
CA VAL A 94 -5.02 -1.98 -25.02
C VAL A 94 -6.49 -2.43 -24.89
N ARG A 95 -7.44 -1.49 -24.83
CA ARG A 95 -8.86 -1.81 -24.69
C ARG A 95 -9.50 -2.38 -25.95
N GLY A 96 -8.80 -2.53 -27.08
CA GLY A 96 -9.34 -3.15 -28.31
C GLY A 96 -9.87 -4.57 -28.05
N ARG A 97 -10.71 -5.16 -28.91
CA ARG A 97 -11.42 -6.42 -28.57
C ARG A 97 -10.45 -7.58 -28.34
N ASP A 98 -9.64 -7.83 -29.35
CA ASP A 98 -8.68 -8.94 -29.33
C ASP A 98 -7.54 -8.63 -28.36
N GLU A 99 -7.08 -7.37 -28.34
CA GLU A 99 -6.09 -6.87 -27.38
C GLU A 99 -6.54 -7.05 -25.93
N ALA A 100 -7.81 -6.75 -25.61
CA ALA A 100 -8.35 -6.85 -24.25
C ALA A 100 -8.48 -8.30 -23.78
N LEU A 101 -8.94 -9.22 -24.64
CA LEU A 101 -9.01 -10.64 -24.29
C LEU A 101 -7.61 -11.23 -24.09
N HIS A 102 -6.66 -10.84 -24.93
CA HIS A 102 -5.27 -11.25 -24.81
C HIS A 102 -4.63 -10.69 -23.53
N ALA A 103 -4.79 -9.39 -23.27
CA ALA A 103 -4.32 -8.72 -22.07
C ALA A 103 -4.91 -9.35 -20.80
N ALA A 104 -6.23 -9.61 -20.78
CA ALA A 104 -6.88 -10.29 -19.66
C ALA A 104 -6.25 -11.66 -19.37
N THR A 105 -6.03 -12.46 -20.42
CA THR A 105 -5.43 -13.80 -20.30
C THR A 105 -3.99 -13.72 -19.80
N MET A 106 -3.19 -12.80 -20.34
CA MET A 106 -1.78 -12.60 -19.94
C MET A 106 -1.66 -12.11 -18.50
N ILE A 107 -2.45 -11.10 -18.11
CA ILE A 107 -2.47 -10.56 -16.75
C ILE A 107 -2.98 -11.62 -15.78
N ALA A 108 -4.02 -12.37 -16.14
CA ALA A 108 -4.52 -13.48 -15.33
C ALA A 108 -3.47 -14.56 -15.11
N GLY A 109 -2.79 -15.00 -16.17
CA GLY A 109 -1.68 -15.96 -16.07
C GLY A 109 -0.56 -15.44 -15.18
N ALA A 110 -0.18 -14.17 -15.36
CA ALA A 110 0.86 -13.54 -14.57
C ALA A 110 0.50 -13.44 -13.08
N LEU A 111 -0.72 -12.99 -12.76
CA LEU A 111 -1.18 -12.92 -11.38
C LEU A 111 -1.25 -14.31 -10.75
N LEU A 112 -1.78 -15.31 -11.45
CA LEU A 112 -1.81 -16.69 -10.97
C LEU A 112 -0.41 -17.21 -10.63
N VAL A 113 0.58 -17.02 -11.52
CA VAL A 113 1.97 -17.43 -11.27
C VAL A 113 2.55 -16.69 -10.07
N ALA A 114 2.38 -15.36 -9.99
CA ALA A 114 2.85 -14.57 -8.85
C ALA A 114 2.24 -15.04 -7.53
N SER A 115 0.95 -15.37 -7.52
CA SER A 115 0.26 -15.89 -6.34
C SER A 115 0.80 -17.26 -5.93
N LEU A 116 1.04 -18.17 -6.87
CA LEU A 116 1.60 -19.49 -6.57
C LEU A 116 3.05 -19.40 -6.06
N LEU A 117 3.87 -18.53 -6.64
CA LEU A 117 5.21 -18.24 -6.13
C LEU A 117 5.15 -17.63 -4.71
N GLY A 118 4.14 -16.82 -4.44
CA GLY A 118 3.85 -16.32 -3.09
C GLY A 118 3.54 -17.44 -2.10
N VAL A 119 2.74 -18.44 -2.50
CA VAL A 119 2.46 -19.63 -1.66
C VAL A 119 3.75 -20.40 -1.41
N ALA A 120 4.58 -20.61 -2.44
CA ALA A 120 5.86 -21.28 -2.29
C ALA A 120 6.77 -20.54 -1.29
N ALA A 121 6.88 -19.22 -1.39
CA ALA A 121 7.62 -18.40 -0.44
C ALA A 121 7.06 -18.52 0.99
N GLN A 122 5.73 -18.52 1.16
CA GLN A 122 5.11 -18.75 2.47
C GLN A 122 5.41 -20.15 3.03
N VAL A 123 5.44 -21.19 2.20
CA VAL A 123 5.81 -22.55 2.64
C VAL A 123 7.28 -22.59 3.11
N VAL A 124 8.19 -21.94 2.39
CA VAL A 124 9.58 -21.80 2.83
C VAL A 124 9.66 -21.10 4.19
N GLN A 125 8.89 -20.02 4.37
CA GLN A 125 8.80 -19.30 5.63
C GLN A 125 8.21 -20.17 6.74
N LEU A 126 7.18 -20.97 6.44
CA LEU A 126 6.51 -21.86 7.40
C LEU A 126 7.53 -22.76 8.10
N PHE A 127 8.44 -23.35 7.31
CA PHE A 127 9.53 -24.23 7.76
C PHE A 127 10.83 -23.51 8.13
N ARG A 128 10.87 -22.18 8.08
CA ARG A 128 12.06 -21.36 8.36
C ARG A 128 13.29 -21.74 7.53
N ALA A 129 13.06 -22.03 6.26
CA ALA A 129 14.09 -22.51 5.34
C ALA A 129 14.67 -21.41 4.44
N GLU A 130 14.37 -20.13 4.68
CA GLU A 130 14.66 -18.98 3.80
C GLU A 130 16.14 -18.91 3.39
N PHE A 131 17.05 -19.21 4.33
CA PHE A 131 18.50 -19.23 4.08
C PHE A 131 18.90 -20.18 2.94
N SER A 132 18.18 -21.29 2.76
CA SER A 132 18.45 -22.28 1.73
C SER A 132 18.01 -21.85 0.33
N PHE A 133 17.31 -20.72 0.21
CA PHE A 133 16.73 -20.23 -1.05
C PHE A 133 17.50 -19.02 -1.61
N PHE A 134 18.76 -18.80 -1.21
CA PHE A 134 19.69 -17.84 -1.82
C PHE A 134 19.12 -16.42 -2.05
N GLY A 135 18.29 -15.93 -1.12
CA GLY A 135 17.66 -14.61 -1.22
C GLY A 135 16.46 -14.51 -2.18
N LEU A 136 15.95 -15.63 -2.68
CA LEU A 136 14.70 -15.69 -3.46
C LEU A 136 13.44 -15.61 -2.58
N VAL A 137 13.59 -15.89 -1.28
CA VAL A 137 12.52 -15.78 -0.29
C VAL A 137 12.89 -14.72 0.74
N SER A 138 11.95 -13.81 1.01
CA SER A 138 12.12 -12.77 2.03
C SER A 138 12.24 -13.36 3.43
N GLU A 139 13.17 -12.83 4.22
CA GLU A 139 13.43 -13.27 5.59
C GLU A 139 12.21 -13.05 6.50
N TYR A 140 11.85 -14.09 7.26
CA TYR A 140 10.75 -14.04 8.23
C TYR A 140 11.29 -14.05 9.66
N PHE A 141 11.10 -12.94 10.38
CA PHE A 141 11.62 -12.75 11.74
C PHE A 141 10.61 -12.98 12.88
N PRO A 142 9.27 -12.86 12.71
CA PRO A 142 8.34 -13.12 13.83
C PRO A 142 8.38 -14.56 14.34
N THR A 143 8.37 -14.73 15.67
CA THR A 143 8.47 -16.06 16.30
C THR A 143 7.13 -16.61 16.81
N GLU A 144 6.22 -15.73 17.19
CA GLU A 144 4.88 -16.05 17.72
C GLU A 144 3.80 -15.43 16.83
N GLN A 145 2.58 -15.98 16.89
CA GLN A 145 1.42 -15.47 16.14
C GLN A 145 1.76 -15.19 14.66
N ARG A 146 2.41 -16.17 14.03
CA ARG A 146 3.04 -16.02 12.73
C ARG A 146 1.98 -15.86 11.64
N ARG A 147 2.02 -14.71 10.95
CA ARG A 147 1.27 -14.39 9.74
C ARG A 147 2.24 -14.35 8.58
N LEU A 148 2.21 -15.35 7.71
CA LEU A 148 3.21 -15.52 6.67
C LEU A 148 2.90 -14.63 5.47
N TRP A 149 3.91 -13.90 5.01
CA TRP A 149 3.74 -12.78 4.07
C TRP A 149 4.44 -12.98 2.72
N GLY A 150 5.03 -14.15 2.49
CA GLY A 150 5.76 -14.43 1.25
C GLY A 150 6.84 -13.39 1.00
N ASN A 151 6.98 -12.92 -0.23
CA ASN A 151 7.99 -11.91 -0.59
C ASN A 151 7.50 -10.46 -0.42
N LEU A 152 6.30 -10.22 0.08
CA LEU A 152 5.77 -8.86 0.21
C LEU A 152 6.03 -8.21 1.57
N ASN A 153 6.52 -8.97 2.56
CA ASN A 153 6.76 -8.52 3.93
C ASN A 153 5.52 -7.86 4.60
N GLN A 154 4.34 -8.15 4.06
CA GLN A 154 3.04 -7.68 4.54
C GLN A 154 1.97 -8.75 4.18
N PRO A 155 1.33 -9.38 5.18
CA PRO A 155 0.51 -10.57 4.98
C PRO A 155 -0.83 -10.26 4.28
N ASN A 156 -1.40 -9.08 4.47
CA ASN A 156 -2.63 -8.65 3.79
C ASN A 156 -2.40 -8.31 2.31
N HIS A 157 -1.21 -7.81 1.94
CA HIS A 157 -0.81 -7.66 0.55
C HIS A 157 -0.67 -9.02 -0.12
N GLN A 158 -0.03 -9.97 0.57
CA GLN A 158 0.09 -11.34 0.09
C GLN A 158 -1.29 -11.99 -0.09
N ALA A 159 -2.22 -11.80 0.85
CA ALA A 159 -3.61 -12.24 0.73
C ALA A 159 -4.30 -11.64 -0.49
N THR A 160 -4.04 -10.36 -0.79
CA THR A 160 -4.56 -9.69 -1.98
C THR A 160 -4.03 -10.30 -3.25
N VAL A 161 -2.73 -10.55 -3.33
CA VAL A 161 -2.15 -11.22 -4.50
C VAL A 161 -2.76 -12.61 -4.68
N HIS A 162 -2.97 -13.39 -3.61
CA HIS A 162 -3.68 -14.67 -3.71
C HIS A 162 -5.13 -14.51 -4.20
N GLY A 163 -5.86 -13.52 -3.70
CA GLY A 163 -7.20 -13.17 -4.14
C GLY A 163 -7.28 -12.83 -5.62
N LEU A 164 -6.39 -11.94 -6.10
CA LEU A 164 -6.27 -11.57 -7.51
C LEU A 164 -5.95 -12.80 -8.39
N GLY A 165 -5.05 -13.68 -7.92
CA GLY A 165 -4.71 -14.94 -8.59
C GLY A 165 -5.85 -15.95 -8.59
N LEU A 166 -6.70 -15.97 -7.55
CA LEU A 166 -7.86 -16.84 -7.49
C LEU A 166 -8.95 -16.40 -8.47
N ALA A 167 -9.21 -15.09 -8.57
CA ALA A 167 -10.06 -14.54 -9.63
C ALA A 167 -9.49 -14.83 -11.03
N ALA A 168 -8.18 -14.73 -11.19
CA ALA A 168 -7.50 -15.09 -12.43
C ALA A 168 -7.69 -16.58 -12.79
N LEU A 169 -7.56 -17.47 -11.82
CA LEU A 169 -7.76 -18.91 -11.98
C LEU A 169 -9.19 -19.24 -12.43
N VAL A 170 -10.18 -18.65 -11.76
CA VAL A 170 -11.61 -18.78 -12.10
C VAL A 170 -11.86 -18.29 -13.53
N TYR A 171 -11.30 -17.14 -13.91
CA TYR A 171 -11.40 -16.61 -15.28
C TYR A 171 -10.75 -17.53 -16.31
N LEU A 172 -9.53 -18.02 -16.09
CA LEU A 172 -8.83 -18.91 -17.02
C LEU A 172 -9.59 -20.23 -17.22
N ALA A 173 -10.19 -20.77 -16.17
CA ALA A 173 -11.05 -21.95 -16.25
C ALA A 173 -12.34 -21.67 -17.06
N ALA A 174 -12.99 -20.53 -16.80
CA ALA A 174 -14.18 -20.09 -17.54
C ALA A 174 -13.86 -19.84 -19.03
N ALA A 175 -12.71 -19.24 -19.32
CA ALA A 175 -12.20 -18.93 -20.66
C ALA A 175 -11.64 -20.15 -21.42
N ARG A 176 -11.71 -21.36 -20.87
CA ARG A 176 -11.16 -22.62 -21.45
C ARG A 176 -9.63 -22.59 -21.65
N ARG A 177 -8.93 -21.70 -20.98
CA ARG A 177 -7.46 -21.65 -20.98
C ARG A 177 -6.86 -22.65 -19.99
N LEU A 178 -7.64 -23.06 -19.00
CA LEU A 178 -7.27 -24.10 -18.04
C LEU A 178 -8.44 -25.10 -17.87
N ARG A 179 -8.12 -26.40 -17.77
CA ARG A 179 -9.13 -27.42 -17.47
C ARG A 179 -9.54 -27.31 -16.00
N LEU A 180 -10.85 -27.41 -15.71
CA LEU A 180 -11.38 -27.29 -14.34
C LEU A 180 -10.78 -28.33 -13.38
N SER A 181 -10.51 -29.55 -13.85
CA SER A 181 -9.85 -30.58 -13.03
C SER A 181 -8.43 -30.18 -12.63
N VAL A 182 -7.68 -29.56 -13.54
CA VAL A 182 -6.33 -29.05 -13.29
C VAL A 182 -6.36 -27.80 -12.41
N ALA A 183 -7.44 -27.00 -12.50
CA ALA A 183 -7.61 -25.79 -11.70
C ALA A 183 -7.81 -26.07 -10.19
N LEU A 184 -8.14 -27.31 -9.81
CA LEU A 184 -8.33 -27.66 -8.40
C LEU A 184 -7.04 -27.55 -7.59
N VAL A 185 -5.91 -28.03 -8.13
CA VAL A 185 -4.61 -27.98 -7.44
C VAL A 185 -4.18 -26.55 -7.10
N PRO A 186 -4.11 -25.59 -8.06
CA PRO A 186 -3.79 -24.21 -7.72
C PRO A 186 -4.87 -23.56 -6.85
N ALA A 187 -6.14 -23.95 -6.94
CA ALA A 187 -7.18 -23.42 -6.03
C ALA A 187 -6.90 -23.81 -4.56
N VAL A 188 -6.55 -25.09 -4.31
CA VAL A 188 -6.15 -25.56 -2.98
C VAL A 188 -4.91 -24.82 -2.50
N CYS A 189 -3.88 -24.69 -3.33
CA CYS A 189 -2.66 -23.95 -2.97
C CYS A 189 -2.95 -22.50 -2.62
N LEU A 190 -3.78 -21.80 -3.40
CA LEU A 190 -4.10 -20.40 -3.15
C LEU A 190 -4.94 -20.20 -1.89
N VAL A 191 -5.90 -21.08 -1.62
CA VAL A 191 -6.69 -21.02 -0.37
C VAL A 191 -5.83 -21.36 0.84
N PHE A 192 -4.91 -22.32 0.72
CA PHE A 192 -3.89 -22.58 1.73
C PHE A 192 -3.02 -21.33 1.99
N GLY A 193 -2.52 -20.67 0.93
CA GLY A 193 -1.77 -19.42 1.05
C GLY A 193 -2.56 -18.30 1.75
N ILE A 194 -3.86 -18.15 1.43
CA ILE A 194 -4.75 -17.21 2.12
C ILE A 194 -4.82 -17.52 3.62
N ILE A 195 -4.97 -18.78 4.01
CA ILE A 195 -4.99 -19.19 5.42
C ILE A 195 -3.67 -18.81 6.12
N LEU A 196 -2.52 -19.07 5.48
CA LEU A 196 -1.20 -18.76 6.04
C LEU A 196 -0.98 -17.25 6.30
N THR A 197 -1.70 -16.36 5.62
CA THR A 197 -1.63 -14.91 5.89
C THR A 197 -2.35 -14.48 7.17
N GLY A 198 -3.28 -15.30 7.66
CA GLY A 198 -4.19 -14.92 8.75
C GLY A 198 -5.00 -13.65 8.46
N SER A 199 -5.25 -13.33 7.18
CA SER A 199 -5.88 -12.07 6.76
C SER A 199 -7.38 -12.23 6.48
N ARG A 200 -8.21 -11.40 7.14
CA ARG A 200 -9.65 -11.30 6.85
C ARG A 200 -9.92 -10.80 5.42
N THR A 201 -9.04 -9.95 4.91
CA THR A 201 -9.10 -9.45 3.53
C THR A 201 -9.04 -10.61 2.52
N GLY A 202 -8.26 -11.65 2.80
CA GLY A 202 -8.19 -12.84 1.96
C GLY A 202 -9.52 -13.59 1.85
N VAL A 203 -10.32 -13.65 2.93
CA VAL A 203 -11.67 -14.26 2.92
C VAL A 203 -12.64 -13.41 2.07
N VAL A 204 -12.54 -12.08 2.15
CA VAL A 204 -13.32 -11.18 1.29
C VAL A 204 -12.97 -11.42 -0.18
N HIS A 205 -11.68 -11.57 -0.52
CA HIS A 205 -11.27 -11.87 -1.89
C HIS A 205 -11.72 -13.26 -2.36
N LEU A 206 -11.73 -14.27 -1.48
CA LEU A 206 -12.30 -15.59 -1.75
C LEU A 206 -13.78 -15.50 -2.14
N GLY A 207 -14.55 -14.71 -1.39
CA GLY A 207 -15.97 -14.44 -1.69
C GLY A 207 -16.16 -13.71 -3.03
N LEU A 208 -15.35 -12.70 -3.32
CA LEU A 208 -15.38 -11.98 -4.60
C LEU A 208 -14.99 -12.86 -5.79
N ALA A 209 -14.00 -13.76 -5.64
CA ALA A 209 -13.65 -14.74 -6.67
C ALA A 209 -14.78 -15.75 -6.92
N THR A 210 -15.46 -16.17 -5.86
CA THR A 210 -16.66 -17.03 -5.94
C THR A 210 -17.77 -16.32 -6.71
N LEU A 211 -18.07 -15.06 -6.38
CA LEU A 211 -19.07 -14.24 -7.06
C LEU A 211 -18.75 -14.06 -8.55
N LEU A 212 -17.49 -13.77 -8.89
CA LEU A 212 -17.01 -13.71 -10.28
C LEU A 212 -17.31 -15.03 -11.02
N GLY A 213 -16.99 -16.17 -10.41
CA GLY A 213 -17.22 -17.48 -11.00
C GLY A 213 -18.70 -17.76 -11.29
N LEU A 214 -19.58 -17.37 -10.36
CA LEU A 214 -21.03 -17.43 -10.55
C LEU A 214 -21.52 -16.51 -11.68
N MET A 215 -21.02 -15.27 -11.74
CA MET A 215 -21.35 -14.34 -12.83
C MET A 215 -20.87 -14.86 -14.20
N LEU A 216 -19.66 -15.42 -14.27
CA LEU A 216 -19.12 -16.03 -15.49
C LEU A 216 -19.92 -17.28 -15.91
N ALA A 217 -20.37 -18.07 -14.95
CA ALA A 217 -21.29 -19.18 -15.22
C ALA A 217 -22.67 -18.68 -15.70
N GLY A 218 -23.15 -17.54 -15.19
CA GLY A 218 -24.32 -16.82 -15.70
C GLY A 218 -24.18 -16.38 -17.16
N LEU A 219 -23.05 -15.78 -17.53
CA LEU A 219 -22.77 -15.41 -18.93
C LEU A 219 -22.72 -16.62 -19.86
N SER A 220 -22.37 -17.80 -19.35
CA SER A 220 -22.32 -19.03 -20.15
C SER A 220 -23.69 -19.46 -20.72
N TRP A 221 -24.80 -18.91 -20.19
CA TRP A 221 -26.14 -19.03 -20.76
C TRP A 221 -26.25 -18.36 -22.14
N GLU A 222 -25.51 -17.29 -22.37
CA GLU A 222 -25.55 -16.50 -23.62
C GLU A 222 -24.71 -17.13 -24.74
N PHE A 223 -23.73 -17.99 -24.43
CA PHE A 223 -22.73 -18.50 -25.37
C PHE A 223 -22.87 -19.99 -25.72
N ALA A 224 -24.09 -20.55 -25.65
CA ALA A 224 -24.40 -21.94 -26.00
C ALA A 224 -23.45 -22.99 -25.36
N THR A 225 -22.98 -22.73 -24.14
CA THR A 225 -22.12 -23.68 -23.42
C THR A 225 -22.92 -24.86 -22.90
N SER A 226 -22.30 -26.04 -22.83
CA SER A 226 -22.97 -27.25 -22.32
C SER A 226 -23.41 -27.08 -20.86
N ARG A 227 -24.63 -27.54 -20.53
CA ARG A 227 -25.19 -27.49 -19.17
C ARG A 227 -24.24 -28.10 -18.13
N ARG A 228 -23.57 -29.20 -18.48
CA ARG A 228 -22.57 -29.88 -17.64
C ARG A 228 -21.39 -28.98 -17.29
N ARG A 229 -20.86 -28.23 -18.27
CA ARG A 229 -19.72 -27.33 -18.05
C ARG A 229 -20.10 -26.15 -17.16
N ARG A 230 -21.30 -25.61 -17.35
CA ARG A 230 -21.84 -24.56 -16.48
C ARG A 230 -21.96 -25.05 -15.05
N ALA A 231 -22.59 -26.21 -14.84
CA ALA A 231 -22.70 -26.83 -13.52
C ALA A 231 -21.33 -27.06 -12.88
N ALA A 232 -20.34 -27.51 -13.65
CA ALA A 232 -18.97 -27.68 -13.17
C ALA A 232 -18.31 -26.35 -12.74
N LEU A 233 -18.51 -25.26 -13.47
CA LEU A 233 -17.99 -23.94 -13.09
C LEU A 233 -18.69 -23.38 -11.85
N VAL A 234 -20.02 -23.55 -11.74
CA VAL A 234 -20.78 -23.18 -10.54
C VAL A 234 -20.27 -23.97 -9.33
N PHE A 235 -20.16 -25.29 -9.46
CA PHE A 235 -19.67 -26.16 -8.40
C PHE A 235 -18.24 -25.79 -7.99
N PHE A 236 -17.34 -25.62 -8.96
CA PHE A 236 -15.96 -25.19 -8.70
C PHE A 236 -15.91 -23.86 -7.94
N SER A 237 -16.72 -22.88 -8.34
CA SER A 237 -16.76 -21.57 -7.70
C SER A 237 -17.32 -21.65 -6.28
N LEU A 238 -18.45 -22.34 -6.11
CA LEU A 238 -19.09 -22.54 -4.79
C LEU A 238 -18.23 -23.37 -3.84
N ALA A 239 -17.38 -24.27 -4.36
CA ALA A 239 -16.49 -25.10 -3.54
C ALA A 239 -15.35 -24.30 -2.89
N LEU A 240 -15.03 -23.09 -3.38
CA LEU A 240 -13.93 -22.27 -2.84
C LEU A 240 -14.14 -21.89 -1.37
N VAL A 241 -15.36 -21.51 -1.00
CA VAL A 241 -15.73 -21.11 0.37
C VAL A 241 -15.68 -22.28 1.37
N PRO A 242 -16.39 -23.40 1.17
CA PRO A 242 -16.30 -24.55 2.07
C PRO A 242 -14.89 -25.14 2.12
N MET A 243 -14.12 -25.06 1.02
CA MET A 243 -12.71 -25.47 1.04
C MET A 243 -11.89 -24.66 2.03
N TYR A 244 -12.10 -23.34 2.15
CA TYR A 244 -11.43 -22.53 3.18
C TYR A 244 -11.82 -22.99 4.59
N PHE A 245 -13.12 -23.13 4.87
CA PHE A 245 -13.60 -23.55 6.18
C PHE A 245 -13.19 -24.97 6.56
N PHE A 246 -12.96 -25.84 5.57
CA PHE A 246 -12.42 -27.18 5.77
C PHE A 246 -10.91 -27.17 6.01
N LEU A 247 -10.15 -26.43 5.21
CA LEU A 247 -8.68 -26.39 5.30
C LEU A 247 -8.19 -25.61 6.53
N GLN A 248 -8.84 -24.52 6.91
CA GLN A 248 -8.40 -23.68 8.02
C GLN A 248 -8.16 -24.44 9.34
N PRO A 249 -9.12 -25.23 9.88
CA PRO A 249 -8.89 -25.97 11.12
C PRO A 249 -7.78 -27.02 10.96
N LEU A 250 -7.66 -27.68 9.80
CA LEU A 250 -6.59 -28.64 9.54
C LEU A 250 -5.20 -27.98 9.58
N VAL A 251 -5.07 -26.78 9.00
CA VAL A 251 -3.81 -26.01 9.02
C VAL A 251 -3.48 -25.53 10.44
N LEU A 252 -4.48 -25.10 11.21
CA LEU A 252 -4.27 -24.68 12.59
C LEU A 252 -3.90 -25.86 13.50
N GLU A 253 -4.51 -27.03 13.29
CA GLU A 253 -4.15 -28.24 14.04
C GLU A 253 -2.73 -28.72 13.68
N ALA A 254 -2.39 -28.75 12.39
CA ALA A 254 -1.01 -28.99 11.96
C ALA A 254 -0.04 -27.96 12.55
N SER A 255 -0.45 -26.68 12.66
CA SER A 255 0.38 -25.66 13.30
C SER A 255 0.62 -25.93 14.78
N ARG A 256 -0.30 -26.56 15.50
CA ARG A 256 -0.12 -26.95 16.91
C ARG A 256 0.82 -28.14 17.00
N GLU A 257 0.57 -29.17 16.19
CA GLU A 257 1.35 -30.41 16.17
C GLU A 257 2.82 -30.17 15.77
N PHE A 258 3.05 -29.39 14.70
CA PHE A 258 4.40 -29.09 14.20
C PHE A 258 5.02 -27.83 14.81
N GLY A 259 4.36 -27.18 15.77
CA GLY A 259 4.88 -25.99 16.44
C GLY A 259 5.09 -24.78 15.51
N TRP A 260 4.32 -24.65 14.43
CA TRP A 260 4.45 -23.54 13.49
C TRP A 260 4.01 -22.19 14.05
N LYS A 261 3.28 -22.17 15.17
CA LYS A 261 2.84 -20.95 15.89
C LYS A 261 2.10 -19.95 15.01
N LEU A 262 1.25 -20.44 14.10
CA LEU A 262 0.46 -19.59 13.21
C LEU A 262 -0.57 -18.77 13.99
N PHE A 263 -0.88 -17.58 13.47
CA PHE A 263 -1.91 -16.71 14.03
C PHE A 263 -3.32 -17.30 13.83
N ASP A 264 -4.10 -17.34 14.91
CA ASP A 264 -5.52 -17.72 14.86
C ASP A 264 -6.40 -16.46 14.72
N ALA A 265 -6.82 -16.20 13.48
CA ALA A 265 -7.67 -15.06 13.17
C ALA A 265 -9.09 -15.17 13.75
N VAL A 266 -9.57 -16.39 14.03
CA VAL A 266 -10.92 -16.64 14.58
C VAL A 266 -10.92 -16.38 16.08
N ALA A 267 -9.93 -16.89 16.81
CA ALA A 267 -9.78 -16.59 18.24
C ALA A 267 -9.69 -15.07 18.52
N ARG A 268 -8.97 -14.32 17.68
CA ARG A 268 -8.85 -12.85 17.82
C ARG A 268 -10.11 -12.07 17.44
N LEU A 269 -11.06 -12.67 16.71
CA LEU A 269 -12.38 -12.05 16.47
C LEU A 269 -13.21 -12.02 17.75
N GLU A 270 -13.07 -13.05 18.60
CA GLU A 270 -13.80 -13.18 19.86
C GLU A 270 -13.29 -12.19 20.93
N GLU A 271 -12.03 -11.75 20.82
CA GLU A 271 -11.39 -10.83 21.77
C GLU A 271 -11.75 -9.33 21.57
N GLY A 272 -12.58 -8.95 20.59
CA GLY A 272 -13.33 -7.68 20.55
C GLY A 272 -12.58 -6.34 20.33
N ASP A 273 -11.24 -6.28 20.47
CA ASP A 273 -10.53 -4.98 20.61
C ASP A 273 -10.17 -4.27 19.28
N ALA A 274 -10.40 -4.88 18.12
CA ALA A 274 -9.99 -4.30 16.83
C ALA A 274 -10.89 -3.15 16.31
N GLY A 275 -12.08 -2.96 16.90
CA GLY A 275 -13.04 -1.93 16.50
C GLY A 275 -12.74 -0.55 17.10
N SER A 276 -12.25 -0.50 18.34
CA SER A 276 -11.96 0.72 19.09
C SER A 276 -10.79 1.51 18.46
N ALA A 277 -9.71 0.81 18.08
CA ALA A 277 -8.52 1.42 17.49
C ALA A 277 -8.79 2.13 16.15
N ARG A 278 -9.62 1.55 15.29
CA ARG A 278 -9.99 2.17 14.00
C ARG A 278 -10.88 3.39 14.17
N ALA A 279 -11.80 3.37 15.12
CA ALA A 279 -12.67 4.51 15.40
C ALA A 279 -11.86 5.74 15.83
N ALA A 280 -10.79 5.54 16.61
CA ALA A 280 -9.85 6.61 16.98
C ALA A 280 -9.16 7.20 15.73
N LEU A 281 -8.62 6.36 14.84
CA LEU A 281 -8.02 6.82 13.58
C LEU A 281 -9.00 7.62 12.71
N TRP A 282 -10.24 7.18 12.62
CA TRP A 282 -11.28 7.88 11.86
C TRP A 282 -11.61 9.23 12.47
N ARG A 283 -11.66 9.32 13.81
CA ARG A 283 -11.85 10.59 14.51
C ARG A 283 -10.70 11.54 14.22
N HIS A 284 -9.45 11.07 14.29
CA HIS A 284 -8.27 11.86 13.94
C HIS A 284 -8.32 12.37 12.49
N ALA A 285 -8.64 11.51 11.52
CA ALA A 285 -8.75 11.89 10.11
C ALA A 285 -9.87 12.91 9.88
N TRP A 286 -11.01 12.75 10.56
CA TRP A 286 -12.11 13.70 10.50
C TRP A 286 -11.73 15.06 11.10
N THR A 287 -11.05 15.08 12.24
CA THR A 287 -10.56 16.32 12.86
C THR A 287 -9.57 17.05 11.95
N MET A 288 -8.65 16.32 11.29
CA MET A 288 -7.74 16.90 10.28
C MET A 288 -8.51 17.55 9.14
N PHE A 289 -9.55 16.88 8.62
CA PHE A 289 -10.40 17.42 7.56
C PHE A 289 -11.15 18.67 8.02
N MET A 290 -11.72 18.68 9.23
CA MET A 290 -12.41 19.86 9.77
C MET A 290 -11.46 21.05 9.96
N ALA A 291 -10.20 20.80 10.36
CA ALA A 291 -9.19 21.84 10.49
C ALA A 291 -8.67 22.35 9.14
N HIS A 292 -8.60 21.49 8.11
CA HIS A 292 -8.09 21.81 6.78
C HIS A 292 -9.06 21.37 5.66
N PRO A 293 -10.25 21.98 5.54
CA PRO A 293 -11.33 21.44 4.73
C PRO A 293 -11.09 21.47 3.23
N TRP A 294 -10.26 22.39 2.71
CA TRP A 294 -10.10 22.56 1.26
C TRP A 294 -9.01 21.68 0.66
N PHE A 295 -7.79 21.81 1.21
CA PHE A 295 -6.60 21.11 0.74
C PHE A 295 -6.13 20.01 1.68
N GLY A 296 -6.76 19.79 2.84
CA GLY A 296 -6.29 18.81 3.80
C GLY A 296 -4.94 19.20 4.42
N VAL A 297 -4.41 18.29 5.24
CA VAL A 297 -3.16 18.52 5.97
C VAL A 297 -1.91 18.46 5.08
N GLY A 298 -2.00 17.78 3.94
CA GLY A 298 -0.86 17.47 3.07
C GLY A 298 -0.56 15.97 3.00
N TRP A 299 -0.05 15.52 1.87
CA TRP A 299 0.52 14.17 1.75
C TRP A 299 1.78 14.04 2.63
N MET A 300 1.96 12.90 3.28
CA MET A 300 3.01 12.64 4.31
C MET A 300 2.90 13.41 5.64
N GLU A 301 1.86 14.22 5.86
CA GLU A 301 1.68 14.98 7.12
C GLU A 301 0.76 14.29 8.14
N PHE A 302 0.16 13.14 7.80
CA PHE A 302 -0.83 12.48 8.64
C PHE A 302 -0.30 12.14 10.04
N GLY A 303 0.89 11.54 10.13
CA GLY A 303 1.45 11.13 11.43
C GLY A 303 1.73 12.31 12.37
N ILE A 304 2.29 13.41 11.85
CA ILE A 304 2.59 14.58 12.67
C ILE A 304 1.32 15.31 13.11
N GLU A 305 0.31 15.42 12.23
CA GLU A 305 -0.97 16.03 12.59
C GLU A 305 -1.77 15.14 13.55
N GLN A 306 -1.63 13.82 13.45
CA GLN A 306 -2.20 12.89 14.43
C GLN A 306 -1.61 13.17 15.82
N TRP A 307 -0.29 13.32 15.91
CA TRP A 307 0.39 13.62 17.17
C TRP A 307 -0.04 14.98 17.76
N ARG A 308 -0.10 16.04 16.94
CA ARG A 308 -0.51 17.39 17.37
C ARG A 308 -1.90 17.44 17.98
N GLN A 309 -2.80 16.54 17.60
CA GLN A 309 -4.20 16.55 18.02
C GLN A 309 -4.56 15.40 19.01
N LEU A 310 -3.57 14.68 19.56
CA LEU A 310 -3.83 13.58 20.52
C LEU A 310 -4.70 14.02 21.69
N ARG A 311 -4.38 15.16 22.31
CA ARG A 311 -5.14 15.70 23.46
C ARG A 311 -6.56 16.13 23.09
N SER A 312 -6.73 16.78 21.94
CA SER A 312 -8.04 17.31 21.53
C SER A 312 -9.00 16.20 21.09
N VAL A 313 -8.48 15.12 20.50
CA VAL A 313 -9.27 13.94 20.16
C VAL A 313 -9.53 13.07 21.40
N GLY A 314 -8.55 12.93 22.29
CA GLY A 314 -8.73 12.26 23.59
C GLY A 314 -8.96 10.74 23.51
N MET A 315 -8.62 10.10 22.39
CA MET A 315 -8.77 8.65 22.20
C MET A 315 -7.40 8.00 22.06
N THR A 316 -7.26 6.78 22.58
CA THR A 316 -6.07 5.96 22.35
C THR A 316 -6.05 5.48 20.90
N VAL A 317 -4.96 5.74 20.19
CA VAL A 317 -4.84 5.49 18.75
C VAL A 317 -3.50 4.85 18.42
N GLU A 318 -3.46 3.97 17.42
CA GLU A 318 -2.17 3.50 16.91
C GLU A 318 -1.45 4.63 16.14
N LEU A 319 -0.12 4.65 16.25
CA LEU A 319 0.71 5.51 15.42
C LEU A 319 0.55 5.08 13.96
N ALA A 320 -0.08 5.92 13.15
CA ALA A 320 -0.40 5.60 11.77
C ALA A 320 -0.05 6.76 10.83
N GLN A 321 0.17 6.42 9.56
CA GLN A 321 0.33 7.39 8.47
C GLN A 321 -0.91 7.41 7.56
N GLN A 322 -1.95 6.65 7.92
CA GLN A 322 -3.20 6.55 7.18
C GLN A 322 -4.39 6.31 8.13
N ALA A 323 -5.59 6.66 7.67
CA ALA A 323 -6.83 6.50 8.44
C ALA A 323 -7.44 5.07 8.43
N HIS A 324 -6.84 4.10 7.72
CA HIS A 324 -7.45 2.77 7.48
C HIS A 324 -8.88 2.85 6.90
N ASN A 325 -9.17 3.90 6.14
CA ASN A 325 -10.38 4.12 5.35
C ASN A 325 -10.02 5.13 4.26
N GLN A 326 -10.02 4.71 2.99
CA GLN A 326 -9.53 5.54 1.89
C GLN A 326 -10.25 6.89 1.74
N VAL A 327 -11.54 6.96 2.07
CA VAL A 327 -12.32 8.21 1.92
C VAL A 327 -11.90 9.21 3.00
N LEU A 328 -11.85 8.77 4.25
CA LEU A 328 -11.37 9.61 5.36
C LEU A 328 -9.90 9.99 5.19
N ASP A 329 -9.07 9.07 4.70
CA ASP A 329 -7.65 9.34 4.39
C ASP A 329 -7.49 10.43 3.34
N LEU A 330 -8.26 10.36 2.24
CA LEU A 330 -8.26 11.38 1.19
C LEU A 330 -8.77 12.73 1.71
N LEU A 331 -9.85 12.74 2.49
CA LEU A 331 -10.38 13.97 3.10
C LEU A 331 -9.33 14.62 4.02
N ALA A 332 -8.70 13.83 4.89
CA ALA A 332 -7.66 14.33 5.78
C ALA A 332 -6.48 14.90 4.99
N LYS A 333 -5.95 14.16 4.00
CA LYS A 333 -4.71 14.53 3.29
C LYS A 333 -4.88 15.58 2.22
N THR A 334 -6.03 15.62 1.55
CA THR A 334 -6.25 16.43 0.34
C THR A 334 -7.48 17.34 0.40
N GLY A 335 -8.24 17.27 1.49
CA GLY A 335 -9.45 18.07 1.70
C GLY A 335 -10.57 17.71 0.73
N ALA A 336 -11.60 18.56 0.71
CA ALA A 336 -12.77 18.42 -0.14
C ALA A 336 -12.43 18.53 -1.62
N LEU A 337 -11.42 19.34 -1.99
CA LEU A 337 -10.99 19.48 -3.40
C LEU A 337 -10.41 18.17 -3.92
N GLY A 338 -9.49 17.56 -3.16
CA GLY A 338 -8.89 16.29 -3.55
C GLY A 338 -9.89 15.16 -3.50
N ALA A 339 -10.49 14.89 -2.34
CA ALA A 339 -11.46 13.82 -2.19
C ALA A 339 -12.66 13.96 -3.16
N GLY A 340 -13.19 15.17 -3.32
CA GLY A 340 -14.28 15.46 -4.24
C GLY A 340 -13.91 15.19 -5.69
N SER A 341 -12.72 15.62 -6.15
CA SER A 341 -12.26 15.35 -7.52
C SER A 341 -12.13 13.85 -7.81
N VAL A 342 -11.65 13.06 -6.84
CA VAL A 342 -11.56 11.60 -6.95
C VAL A 342 -12.96 10.99 -7.03
N LEU A 343 -13.85 11.32 -6.09
CA LEU A 343 -15.19 10.75 -6.01
C LEU A 343 -16.02 11.09 -7.25
N LEU A 344 -15.96 12.32 -7.74
CA LEU A 344 -16.65 12.74 -8.95
C LEU A 344 -16.12 12.01 -10.19
N THR A 345 -14.81 11.92 -10.34
CA THR A 345 -14.20 11.28 -11.52
C THR A 345 -14.45 9.77 -11.52
N LEU A 346 -14.23 9.09 -10.40
CA LEU A 346 -14.44 7.65 -10.28
C LEU A 346 -15.93 7.30 -10.30
N GLY A 347 -16.80 8.13 -9.72
CA GLY A 347 -18.26 7.97 -9.79
C GLY A 347 -18.79 8.11 -11.22
N ALA A 348 -18.32 9.13 -11.95
CA ALA A 348 -18.66 9.31 -13.36
C ALA A 348 -18.09 8.17 -14.24
N TRP A 349 -16.88 7.69 -13.96
CA TRP A 349 -16.33 6.50 -14.61
C TRP A 349 -17.20 5.26 -14.34
N PHE A 350 -17.52 4.99 -13.08
CA PHE A 350 -18.32 3.83 -12.68
C PHE A 350 -19.70 3.86 -13.32
N TRP A 351 -20.37 5.02 -13.33
CA TRP A 351 -21.64 5.22 -14.03
C TRP A 351 -21.55 4.89 -15.52
N ARG A 352 -20.51 5.34 -16.21
CA ARG A 352 -20.31 5.05 -17.64
C ARG A 352 -20.06 3.56 -17.88
N VAL A 353 -19.26 2.89 -17.04
CA VAL A 353 -19.03 1.45 -17.10
C VAL A 353 -20.33 0.67 -16.83
N LEU A 354 -21.12 1.09 -15.85
CA LEU A 354 -22.40 0.47 -15.52
C LEU A 354 -23.40 0.59 -16.67
N ARG A 355 -23.51 1.77 -17.31
CA ARG A 355 -24.36 1.96 -18.49
C ARG A 355 -23.92 1.08 -19.67
N MET A 356 -22.62 0.90 -19.89
CA MET A 356 -22.14 -0.06 -20.89
C MET A 356 -22.46 -1.51 -20.51
N THR A 357 -22.47 -1.84 -19.22
CA THR A 357 -22.69 -3.21 -18.78
C THR A 357 -24.18 -3.60 -18.85
N ILE A 358 -25.08 -2.68 -18.49
CA ILE A 358 -26.53 -2.88 -18.44
C ILE A 358 -27.20 -2.61 -19.79
N GLY A 359 -26.66 -1.70 -20.61
CA GLY A 359 -27.25 -1.34 -21.91
C GLY A 359 -27.39 -2.53 -22.86
N ALA A 360 -28.34 -2.43 -23.80
CA ALA A 360 -28.53 -3.41 -24.87
C ALA A 360 -27.36 -3.32 -25.87
N VAL A 361 -26.20 -3.86 -25.51
CA VAL A 361 -25.00 -3.74 -26.31
C VAL A 361 -24.93 -4.80 -27.41
N GLY A 362 -24.40 -4.40 -28.57
CA GLY A 362 -24.19 -5.27 -29.73
C GLY A 362 -23.34 -6.51 -29.44
N THR A 363 -23.35 -7.46 -30.38
CA THR A 363 -22.65 -8.75 -30.29
C THR A 363 -21.14 -8.63 -30.02
N ALA A 364 -20.49 -7.56 -30.48
CA ALA A 364 -19.05 -7.33 -30.31
C ALA A 364 -18.63 -7.06 -28.86
N ASP A 365 -19.50 -6.42 -28.07
CA ASP A 365 -19.24 -6.09 -26.67
C ASP A 365 -19.58 -7.24 -25.72
N ARG A 366 -20.51 -8.13 -26.12
CA ARG A 366 -20.80 -9.37 -25.38
C ARG A 366 -19.54 -10.24 -25.20
N ALA A 367 -18.71 -10.36 -26.23
CA ALA A 367 -17.50 -11.18 -26.18
C ALA A 367 -16.44 -10.68 -25.19
N ARG A 368 -16.48 -9.40 -24.80
CA ARG A 368 -15.54 -8.79 -23.84
C ARG A 368 -16.01 -8.90 -22.39
N ARG A 369 -17.29 -9.20 -22.16
CA ARG A 369 -17.90 -9.26 -20.81
C ARG A 369 -17.10 -10.11 -19.80
N PRO A 370 -16.56 -11.30 -20.15
CA PRO A 370 -15.75 -12.07 -19.20
C PRO A 370 -14.50 -11.33 -18.72
N ALA A 371 -13.79 -10.67 -19.64
CA ALA A 371 -12.60 -9.89 -19.30
C ALA A 371 -12.96 -8.64 -18.48
N MET A 372 -14.07 -8.00 -18.80
CA MET A 372 -14.60 -6.86 -18.04
C MET A 372 -14.98 -7.25 -16.61
N LEU A 373 -15.68 -8.37 -16.42
CA LEU A 373 -16.03 -8.88 -15.09
C LEU A 373 -14.78 -9.23 -14.26
N LEU A 374 -13.75 -9.80 -14.89
CA LEU A 374 -12.47 -10.04 -14.23
C LEU A 374 -11.83 -8.72 -13.76
N GLY A 375 -11.74 -7.73 -14.66
CA GLY A 375 -11.19 -6.41 -14.32
C GLY A 375 -11.96 -5.71 -13.20
N LEU A 376 -13.29 -5.74 -13.26
CA LEU A 376 -14.17 -5.21 -12.20
C LEU A 376 -14.00 -5.96 -10.88
N SER A 377 -13.81 -7.27 -10.92
CA SER A 377 -13.55 -8.08 -9.72
C SER A 377 -12.22 -7.72 -9.09
N TRP A 378 -11.16 -7.56 -9.87
CA TRP A 378 -9.86 -7.09 -9.36
C TRP A 378 -9.94 -5.67 -8.77
N LEU A 379 -10.68 -4.76 -9.42
CA LEU A 379 -10.94 -3.43 -8.85
C LEU A 379 -11.72 -3.52 -7.53
N ALA A 380 -12.76 -4.34 -7.46
CA ALA A 380 -13.53 -4.56 -6.24
C ALA A 380 -12.66 -5.14 -5.11
N MET A 381 -11.74 -6.06 -5.43
CA MET A 381 -10.79 -6.62 -4.47
C MET A 381 -9.82 -5.56 -3.92
N LEU A 382 -9.27 -4.72 -4.78
CA LEU A 382 -8.37 -3.63 -4.39
C LEU A 382 -9.12 -2.58 -3.57
N CYS A 383 -10.33 -2.18 -3.97
CA CYS A 383 -11.17 -1.25 -3.23
C CYS A 383 -11.58 -1.80 -1.86
N ALA A 384 -12.00 -3.07 -1.78
CA ALA A 384 -12.37 -3.71 -0.52
C ALA A 384 -11.19 -3.75 0.45
N HIS A 385 -9.98 -4.06 -0.04
CA HIS A 385 -8.78 -3.99 0.77
C HIS A 385 -8.46 -2.54 1.20
N SER A 386 -8.63 -1.54 0.31
CA SER A 386 -8.49 -0.10 0.65
C SER A 386 -9.52 0.46 1.63
N MET A 387 -10.62 -0.24 1.89
CA MET A 387 -11.54 0.13 2.96
C MET A 387 -11.12 -0.41 4.34
N LEU A 388 -10.24 -1.42 4.37
CA LEU A 388 -9.78 -2.09 5.60
C LEU A 388 -8.34 -1.72 5.96
N GLU A 389 -7.50 -1.49 4.94
CA GLU A 389 -6.10 -1.08 4.99
C GLU A 389 -5.81 -0.10 3.83
N TYR A 390 -4.56 -0.02 3.37
CA TYR A 390 -4.09 1.00 2.42
C TYR A 390 -3.24 0.42 1.27
N PRO A 391 -3.69 -0.63 0.56
CA PRO A 391 -2.96 -1.21 -0.56
C PRO A 391 -2.69 -0.20 -1.68
N LEU A 392 -3.58 0.77 -1.91
CA LEU A 392 -3.42 1.78 -2.95
C LEU A 392 -2.34 2.84 -2.63
N HIS A 393 -1.77 2.82 -1.43
CA HIS A 393 -0.56 3.60 -1.11
C HIS A 393 0.72 2.88 -1.53
N TYR A 394 0.63 1.66 -2.05
CA TYR A 394 1.76 0.91 -2.59
C TYR A 394 1.73 0.88 -4.10
N LEU A 395 2.85 1.26 -4.72
CA LEU A 395 2.90 1.51 -6.16
C LEU A 395 2.51 0.31 -7.02
N TYR A 396 2.86 -0.92 -6.59
CA TYR A 396 2.52 -2.14 -7.33
C TYR A 396 1.01 -2.42 -7.41
N PHE A 397 0.21 -2.00 -6.42
CA PHE A 397 -1.26 -2.10 -6.49
C PHE A 397 -1.87 -0.87 -7.14
N PHE A 398 -1.35 0.32 -6.85
CA PHE A 398 -1.84 1.57 -7.42
C PHE A 398 -1.74 1.59 -8.96
N LEU A 399 -0.62 1.16 -9.53
CA LEU A 399 -0.46 1.14 -10.99
C LEU A 399 -1.35 0.08 -11.66
N LEU A 400 -1.54 -1.07 -11.02
CA LEU A 400 -2.52 -2.07 -11.48
C LEU A 400 -3.94 -1.49 -11.44
N PHE A 401 -4.31 -0.82 -10.35
CA PHE A 401 -5.61 -0.15 -10.21
C PHE A 401 -5.84 0.88 -11.32
N CYS A 402 -4.90 1.79 -11.53
CA CYS A 402 -4.94 2.78 -12.60
C CYS A 402 -5.03 2.14 -14.00
N PHE A 403 -4.25 1.11 -14.27
CA PHE A 403 -4.36 0.38 -15.53
C PHE A 403 -5.75 -0.20 -15.76
N LEU A 404 -6.35 -0.83 -14.74
CA LEU A 404 -7.68 -1.41 -14.85
C LEU A 404 -8.76 -0.34 -15.11
N LEU A 405 -8.65 0.83 -14.49
CA LEU A 405 -9.55 1.96 -14.78
C LEU A 405 -9.51 2.37 -16.25
N GLY A 406 -8.31 2.49 -16.82
CA GLY A 406 -8.13 2.81 -18.23
C GLY A 406 -8.56 1.68 -19.17
N TRP A 407 -8.29 0.43 -18.79
CA TRP A 407 -8.64 -0.75 -19.58
C TRP A 407 -10.15 -0.96 -19.71
N LEU A 408 -10.89 -0.64 -18.65
CA LEU A 408 -12.35 -0.75 -18.62
C LEU A 408 -13.06 0.54 -19.07
N GLU A 409 -12.31 1.60 -19.38
CA GLU A 409 -12.86 2.89 -19.76
C GLU A 409 -13.70 2.78 -21.07
N PRO A 410 -15.00 3.11 -21.00
CA PRO A 410 -15.95 3.05 -22.13
C PRO A 410 -15.55 3.83 -23.38
N GLY A 411 -15.02 5.02 -23.19
CA GLY A 411 -14.90 6.00 -24.25
C GLY A 411 -13.83 7.03 -23.94
N GLY A 412 -13.60 7.96 -24.86
CA GLY A 412 -12.66 9.03 -24.61
C GLY A 412 -13.04 10.33 -25.27
N TRP A 413 -12.42 11.39 -24.77
CA TRP A 413 -12.52 12.70 -25.39
C TRP A 413 -11.61 12.75 -26.62
N PRO A 414 -12.15 13.00 -27.82
CA PRO A 414 -11.35 13.02 -29.03
C PRO A 414 -10.34 14.17 -28.97
N LEU A 415 -9.08 13.87 -29.24
CA LEU A 415 -8.04 14.89 -29.33
C LEU A 415 -8.17 15.59 -30.70
N ARG A 416 -8.82 16.75 -30.73
CA ARG A 416 -8.94 17.60 -31.93
C ARG A 416 -7.75 18.58 -31.99
N GLY A 417 -6.99 18.63 -33.08
CA GLY A 417 -5.96 19.66 -33.31
C GLY A 417 -4.60 19.16 -33.86
N THR A 418 -3.64 20.09 -34.03
CA THR A 418 -2.26 19.87 -34.52
C THR A 418 -1.39 19.01 -33.59
N TRP A 419 -1.74 18.92 -32.31
CA TRP A 419 -1.05 18.07 -31.31
C TRP A 419 -1.08 16.57 -31.67
N GLY A 420 -2.12 16.11 -32.38
CA GLY A 420 -2.21 14.74 -32.90
C GLY A 420 -1.37 14.47 -34.16
N ARG A 421 -0.74 15.51 -34.73
CA ARG A 421 0.14 15.44 -35.92
C ARG A 421 1.64 15.60 -35.58
N LEU A 422 1.97 16.18 -34.43
CA LEU A 422 3.34 16.61 -34.10
C LEU A 422 4.21 15.54 -33.41
N ALA A 423 3.64 14.45 -32.90
CA ALA A 423 4.41 13.44 -32.19
C ALA A 423 4.08 12.02 -32.67
N SER A 424 5.06 11.34 -33.26
CA SER A 424 4.96 9.90 -33.52
C SER A 424 4.95 9.12 -32.20
N TRP A 425 4.25 7.99 -32.15
CA TRP A 425 4.27 7.10 -30.97
C TRP A 425 5.69 6.71 -30.53
N ARG A 426 6.59 6.55 -31.50
CA ARG A 426 8.01 6.26 -31.23
C ARG A 426 8.72 7.44 -30.56
N GLY A 427 8.38 8.68 -30.93
CA GLY A 427 8.88 9.87 -30.24
C GLY A 427 8.46 9.90 -28.77
N TRP A 428 7.17 9.66 -28.49
CA TRP A 428 6.68 9.51 -27.12
C TRP A 428 7.33 8.34 -26.38
N ALA A 429 7.56 7.20 -27.05
CA ALA A 429 8.27 6.08 -26.47
C ALA A 429 9.68 6.47 -26.02
N VAL A 430 10.42 7.22 -26.85
CA VAL A 430 11.77 7.73 -26.52
C VAL A 430 11.70 8.70 -25.34
N VAL A 431 10.76 9.65 -25.33
CA VAL A 431 10.57 10.59 -24.21
C VAL A 431 10.26 9.83 -22.92
N CYS A 432 9.32 8.88 -22.95
CA CYS A 432 8.99 8.05 -21.78
C CYS A 432 10.19 7.21 -21.31
N ALA A 433 10.99 6.65 -22.24
CA ALA A 433 12.17 5.88 -21.90
C ALA A 433 13.25 6.74 -21.24
N VAL A 434 13.53 7.93 -21.79
CA VAL A 434 14.55 8.84 -21.27
C VAL A 434 14.11 9.46 -19.95
N VAL A 435 12.92 10.06 -19.89
CA VAL A 435 12.41 10.73 -18.67
C VAL A 435 12.14 9.70 -17.57
N GLY A 436 11.48 8.59 -17.91
CA GLY A 436 11.19 7.51 -16.96
C GLY A 436 12.47 6.84 -16.47
N GLY A 437 13.41 6.53 -17.37
CA GLY A 437 14.70 5.94 -17.03
C GLY A 437 15.54 6.85 -16.14
N ALA A 438 15.65 8.14 -16.49
CA ALA A 438 16.36 9.12 -15.68
C ALA A 438 15.73 9.32 -14.30
N GLY A 439 14.39 9.40 -14.22
CA GLY A 439 13.67 9.50 -12.95
C GLY A 439 13.88 8.29 -12.05
N LEU A 440 13.77 7.07 -12.61
CA LEU A 440 14.02 5.82 -11.88
C LEU A 440 15.47 5.71 -11.40
N ALA A 441 16.43 6.09 -12.24
CA ALA A 441 17.84 6.11 -11.87
C ALA A 441 18.10 7.11 -10.74
N ALA A 442 17.53 8.31 -10.83
CA ALA A 442 17.72 9.34 -9.82
C ALA A 442 17.13 8.91 -8.46
N VAL A 443 15.90 8.37 -8.45
CA VAL A 443 15.25 7.83 -7.24
C VAL A 443 16.06 6.68 -6.64
N MET A 444 16.59 5.77 -7.47
CA MET A 444 17.45 4.67 -7.01
C MET A 444 18.74 5.19 -6.38
N ILE A 445 19.44 6.12 -7.04
CA ILE A 445 20.70 6.68 -6.55
C ILE A 445 20.49 7.39 -5.21
N ASP A 446 19.42 8.18 -5.08
CA ASP A 446 19.13 8.91 -3.84
C ASP A 446 18.71 7.95 -2.70
N TYR A 447 17.94 6.90 -3.01
CA TYR A 447 17.61 5.85 -2.04
C TYR A 447 18.84 5.08 -1.57
N GLN A 448 19.74 4.68 -2.47
CA GLN A 448 20.99 3.99 -2.11
C GLN A 448 21.83 4.82 -1.13
N ARG A 449 21.90 6.15 -1.34
CA ARG A 449 22.55 7.06 -0.39
C ARG A 449 21.86 7.06 0.97
N ALA A 450 20.53 6.97 1.00
CA ALA A 450 19.76 6.92 2.24
C ALA A 450 19.93 5.58 2.98
N GLU A 451 19.97 4.48 2.23
CA GLU A 451 20.29 3.14 2.73
C GLU A 451 21.69 3.12 3.36
N ASP A 452 22.70 3.65 2.66
CA ASP A 452 24.08 3.71 3.13
C ASP A 452 24.20 4.52 4.42
N VAL A 453 23.57 5.70 4.48
CA VAL A 453 23.54 6.52 5.71
C VAL A 453 22.83 5.80 6.84
N THR A 454 21.69 5.16 6.58
CA THR A 454 20.92 4.43 7.60
C THR A 454 21.74 3.26 8.17
N ARG A 455 22.45 2.52 7.31
CA ARG A 455 23.35 1.45 7.72
C ARG A 455 24.52 2.02 8.54
N ALA A 456 25.22 3.01 8.01
CA ALA A 456 26.39 3.60 8.65
C ALA A 456 26.07 4.28 9.98
N ALA A 457 24.91 4.94 10.10
CA ALA A 457 24.41 5.57 11.32
C ALA A 457 24.16 4.56 12.47
N THR A 458 24.18 3.26 12.19
CA THR A 458 24.13 2.21 13.22
C THR A 458 25.44 2.12 14.00
N PHE A 459 26.57 2.38 13.33
CA PHE A 459 27.91 2.31 13.90
C PHE A 459 28.48 3.68 14.22
N ASN A 460 28.17 4.68 13.39
CA ASN A 460 28.62 6.05 13.57
C ASN A 460 27.46 7.04 13.28
N PRO A 461 26.81 7.61 14.31
CA PRO A 461 25.68 8.53 14.13
C PRO A 461 26.08 9.90 13.57
N THR A 462 27.37 10.21 13.39
CA THR A 462 27.84 11.50 12.83
C THR A 462 28.13 11.45 11.33
N VAL A 463 27.81 10.34 10.66
CA VAL A 463 28.03 10.19 9.20
C VAL A 463 27.28 11.28 8.43
N PRO A 464 27.91 11.96 7.46
CA PRO A 464 27.25 13.00 6.69
C PRO A 464 26.01 12.49 5.96
N VAL A 465 24.93 13.28 5.98
CA VAL A 465 23.73 13.02 5.20
C VAL A 465 24.08 13.20 3.71
N ARG A 466 23.88 12.15 2.93
CA ARG A 466 24.24 12.09 1.50
C ARG A 466 23.07 12.25 0.52
N PRO A 467 21.83 11.80 0.82
CA PRO A 467 20.70 12.05 -0.06
C PRO A 467 20.50 13.55 -0.27
N ARG A 468 20.19 13.94 -1.50
CA ARG A 468 20.08 15.35 -1.90
C ARG A 468 18.65 15.78 -2.18
N PHE A 469 17.78 14.82 -2.43
CA PHE A 469 16.43 15.09 -2.88
C PHE A 469 15.45 14.34 -1.98
N TRP A 470 14.79 13.31 -2.50
CA TRP A 470 13.58 12.73 -1.94
C TRP A 470 13.76 12.02 -0.60
N PHE A 471 14.92 11.43 -0.32
CA PHE A 471 15.11 10.58 0.88
C PHE A 471 15.91 11.24 2.01
N ARG A 472 16.21 12.53 1.91
CA ARG A 472 17.01 13.26 2.91
C ARG A 472 16.34 13.24 4.28
N ASP A 473 15.09 13.65 4.40
CA ASP A 473 14.40 13.73 5.69
C ASP A 473 14.29 12.38 6.41
N ILE A 474 14.07 11.30 5.67
CA ILE A 474 14.06 9.94 6.24
C ILE A 474 15.45 9.56 6.73
N ALA A 475 16.50 9.81 5.95
CA ALA A 475 17.87 9.51 6.36
C ALA A 475 18.27 10.34 7.60
N GLU A 476 17.89 11.62 7.63
CA GLU A 476 18.09 12.52 8.76
C GLU A 476 17.34 12.07 10.01
N GLN A 477 16.09 11.62 9.86
CA GLN A 477 15.32 11.09 10.98
C GLN A 477 16.01 9.87 11.59
N ARG A 478 16.48 8.92 10.77
CA ARG A 478 17.18 7.71 11.24
C ARG A 478 18.48 8.04 11.97
N GLN A 479 19.22 9.03 11.47
CA GLN A 479 20.43 9.52 12.12
C GLN A 479 20.09 10.22 13.46
N THR A 480 19.11 11.12 13.44
CA THR A 480 18.70 11.93 14.59
C THR A 480 18.20 11.07 15.75
N ALA A 481 17.45 10.01 15.45
CA ALA A 481 16.98 9.03 16.44
C ALA A 481 18.13 8.34 17.21
N ARG A 482 19.35 8.35 16.67
CA ARG A 482 20.55 7.74 17.26
C ARG A 482 21.60 8.75 17.72
N MET A 483 21.33 10.05 17.59
CA MET A 483 22.28 11.11 17.96
C MET A 483 22.63 11.05 19.46
N PRO A 484 23.91 11.06 19.86
CA PRO A 484 24.27 11.18 21.28
C PRO A 484 23.71 12.49 21.85
N LEU A 485 23.13 12.43 23.06
CA LEU A 485 22.54 13.59 23.72
C LEU A 485 23.49 14.09 24.81
N SER A 486 23.67 15.41 24.90
CA SER A 486 24.46 16.09 25.92
C SER A 486 23.95 17.51 26.12
N ARG A 487 24.29 18.18 27.23
CA ARG A 487 23.95 19.60 27.39
C ARG A 487 24.60 20.48 26.33
N ALA A 488 25.82 20.13 25.91
CA ALA A 488 26.57 20.91 24.93
C ALA A 488 25.89 20.96 23.55
N ASN A 489 25.25 19.87 23.12
CA ASN A 489 24.56 19.80 21.83
C ASN A 489 23.03 19.89 21.92
N ALA A 490 22.48 20.18 23.10
CA ALA A 490 21.03 20.07 23.34
C ALA A 490 20.19 20.96 22.41
N ALA A 491 20.63 22.20 22.15
CA ALA A 491 19.90 23.12 21.27
C ALA A 491 19.86 22.62 19.82
N GLU A 492 21.02 22.20 19.28
CA GLU A 492 21.10 21.64 17.93
C GLU A 492 20.31 20.33 17.81
N ALA A 493 20.51 19.41 18.77
CA ALA A 493 19.82 18.14 18.81
C ALA A 493 18.31 18.32 18.90
N LEU A 494 17.82 19.30 19.68
CA LEU A 494 16.39 19.62 19.77
C LEU A 494 15.83 20.06 18.42
N ALA A 495 16.51 20.99 17.73
CA ALA A 495 16.08 21.45 16.42
C ALA A 495 15.98 20.28 15.41
N ARG A 496 16.99 19.38 15.39
CA ARG A 496 16.97 18.19 14.53
C ARG A 496 15.85 17.23 14.90
N HIS A 497 15.61 16.98 16.19
CA HIS A 497 14.54 16.10 16.65
C HIS A 497 13.15 16.64 16.28
N LEU A 498 12.93 17.95 16.38
CA LEU A 498 11.66 18.59 15.98
C LEU A 498 11.38 18.41 14.48
N THR A 499 12.40 18.50 13.63
CA THR A 499 12.27 18.18 12.19
C THR A 499 12.00 16.68 11.98
N ALA A 500 12.74 15.82 12.68
CA ALA A 500 12.60 14.36 12.59
C ALA A 500 11.22 13.85 13.03
N LEU A 501 10.55 14.52 13.98
CA LEU A 501 9.18 14.20 14.40
C LEU A 501 8.15 14.37 13.28
N ARG A 502 8.41 15.25 12.30
CA ARG A 502 7.50 15.47 11.15
C ARG A 502 7.38 14.24 10.26
N VAL A 503 8.49 13.52 10.06
CA VAL A 503 8.51 12.30 9.25
C VAL A 503 7.66 11.21 9.91
N LEU A 504 7.89 10.94 11.19
CA LEU A 504 7.09 10.02 11.99
C LEU A 504 7.35 10.26 13.49
N PRO A 505 6.35 10.69 14.28
CA PRO A 505 6.50 10.95 15.70
C PRO A 505 6.48 9.65 16.52
N THR A 506 7.55 8.86 16.44
CA THR A 506 7.65 7.61 17.21
C THR A 506 7.81 7.88 18.71
N PRO A 507 7.34 6.97 19.60
CA PRO A 507 7.45 7.16 21.05
C PRO A 507 8.88 7.46 21.52
N SER A 508 9.86 6.69 21.03
CA SER A 508 11.27 6.91 21.35
C SER A 508 11.77 8.29 20.91
N LEU A 509 11.37 8.76 19.73
CA LEU A 509 11.76 10.08 19.24
C LEU A 509 11.10 11.20 20.06
N ILE A 510 9.83 11.04 20.45
CA ILE A 510 9.12 11.97 21.33
C ILE A 510 9.81 12.04 22.70
N GLN A 511 10.14 10.91 23.32
CA GLN A 511 10.83 10.85 24.62
C GLN A 511 12.18 11.59 24.58
N ARG A 512 12.97 11.36 23.52
CA ARG A 512 14.26 12.03 23.33
C ARG A 512 14.10 13.52 23.10
N THR A 513 13.09 13.92 22.34
CA THR A 513 12.74 15.33 22.15
C THR A 513 12.32 15.97 23.47
N ALA A 514 11.51 15.29 24.27
CA ALA A 514 11.09 15.78 25.59
C ALA A 514 12.29 15.99 26.53
N LEU A 515 13.22 15.04 26.57
CA LEU A 515 14.46 15.19 27.34
C LEU A 515 15.26 16.43 26.90
N LEU A 516 15.43 16.61 25.58
CA LEU A 516 16.12 17.77 25.02
C LEU A 516 15.41 19.09 25.35
N THR A 517 14.08 19.13 25.30
CA THR A 517 13.27 20.28 25.71
C THR A 517 13.47 20.61 27.20
N ALA A 518 13.53 19.58 28.06
CA ALA A 518 13.84 19.77 29.48
C ALA A 518 15.28 20.31 29.69
N MET A 519 16.25 19.85 28.91
CA MET A 519 17.63 20.36 28.95
C MET A 519 17.75 21.82 28.51
N GLN A 520 16.81 22.31 27.69
CA GLN A 520 16.68 23.72 27.32
C GLN A 520 15.88 24.56 28.34
N GLY A 521 15.42 23.96 29.44
CA GLY A 521 14.77 24.64 30.55
C GLY A 521 13.23 24.53 30.57
N ASP A 522 12.58 24.04 29.52
CA ASP A 522 11.12 23.89 29.48
C ASP A 522 10.69 22.49 29.96
N THR A 523 10.81 22.28 31.27
CA THR A 523 10.42 21.01 31.91
C THR A 523 8.92 20.75 31.78
N ALA A 524 8.08 21.79 31.75
CA ALA A 524 6.64 21.64 31.62
C ALA A 524 6.24 21.13 30.23
N ALA A 525 6.83 21.63 29.16
CA ALA A 525 6.61 21.10 27.82
C ALA A 525 7.13 19.66 27.68
N ALA A 526 8.30 19.37 28.24
CA ALA A 526 8.83 18.02 28.26
C ALA A 526 7.90 17.01 28.93
N GLN A 527 7.31 17.36 30.09
CA GLN A 527 6.34 16.52 30.76
C GLN A 527 5.08 16.31 29.91
N ARG A 528 4.54 17.37 29.30
CA ARG A 528 3.38 17.28 28.41
C ARG A 528 3.60 16.29 27.26
N MET A 529 4.78 16.31 26.64
CA MET A 529 5.10 15.39 25.54
C MET A 529 5.09 13.92 25.98
N ILE A 530 5.54 13.62 27.21
CA ILE A 530 5.50 12.26 27.76
C ILE A 530 4.07 11.85 28.13
N GLU A 531 3.29 12.76 28.71
CA GLU A 531 1.88 12.53 28.99
C GLU A 531 1.10 12.20 27.72
N ASP A 532 1.43 12.82 26.59
CA ASP A 532 0.75 12.57 25.31
C ASP A 532 0.93 11.15 24.79
N LEU A 533 2.01 10.47 25.19
CA LEU A 533 2.25 9.07 24.82
C LEU A 533 1.19 8.12 25.38
N ARG A 534 0.44 8.51 26.42
CA ARG A 534 -0.69 7.71 26.94
C ARG A 534 -1.81 7.52 25.91
N PHE A 535 -1.86 8.39 24.88
CA PHE A 535 -2.83 8.29 23.80
C PHE A 535 -2.35 7.38 22.66
N TYR A 536 -1.15 6.81 22.72
CA TYR A 536 -0.74 5.78 21.76
C TYR A 536 -1.16 4.38 22.22
N TYR A 537 -1.73 3.61 21.29
CA TYR A 537 -2.17 2.23 21.48
C TYR A 537 -0.96 1.33 21.79
N TRP A 538 -1.14 0.31 22.64
CA TRP A 538 -0.10 -0.57 23.23
C TRP A 538 0.92 0.08 24.17
N ILE A 539 0.78 1.37 24.48
CA ILE A 539 1.72 2.06 25.35
C ILE A 539 1.23 2.02 26.80
N ASN A 540 2.02 1.41 27.68
CA ASN A 540 1.81 1.48 29.12
C ASN A 540 2.47 2.76 29.67
N PRO A 541 1.71 3.70 30.28
CA PRO A 541 2.26 4.94 30.83
C PRO A 541 3.41 4.72 31.83
N VAL A 542 3.34 3.64 32.62
CA VAL A 542 4.41 3.26 33.57
C VAL A 542 5.66 2.80 32.83
N GLY A 543 5.48 2.01 31.76
CA GLY A 543 6.56 1.53 30.91
C GLY A 543 7.30 2.69 30.21
N GLU A 544 6.58 3.67 29.69
CA GLU A 544 7.18 4.84 29.04
C GLU A 544 7.92 5.74 30.03
N ARG A 545 7.38 5.93 31.24
CA ARG A 545 8.10 6.66 32.28
C ARG A 545 9.40 5.95 32.63
N PHE A 546 9.40 4.62 32.71
CA PHE A 546 10.60 3.84 32.94
C PHE A 546 11.61 3.93 31.78
N GLN A 547 11.14 3.89 30.52
CA GLN A 547 12.01 4.14 29.35
C GLN A 547 12.61 5.55 29.37
N THR A 548 11.81 6.56 29.74
CA THR A 548 12.28 7.96 29.89
C THR A 548 13.36 8.06 30.97
N LEU A 549 13.18 7.40 32.12
CA LEU A 549 14.19 7.36 33.17
C LEU A 549 15.46 6.61 32.75
N ARG A 550 15.33 5.51 31.98
CA ARG A 550 16.49 4.84 31.36
C ARG A 550 17.25 5.75 30.41
N LEU A 551 16.54 6.55 29.61
CA LEU A 551 17.16 7.55 28.74
C LEU A 551 17.87 8.65 29.56
N CYS A 552 17.25 9.16 30.63
CA CYS A 552 17.93 10.08 31.55
C CYS A 552 19.20 9.46 32.17
N ALA A 553 19.19 8.17 32.46
CA ALA A 553 20.33 7.46 33.04
C ALA A 553 21.53 7.36 32.09
N THR A 554 21.33 7.47 30.77
CA THR A 554 22.45 7.51 29.81
C THR A 554 23.22 8.83 29.86
N LEU A 555 22.66 9.88 30.47
CA LEU A 555 23.36 11.15 30.68
C LEU A 555 24.17 11.14 31.98
N PRO A 556 25.34 11.82 32.02
CA PRO A 556 26.04 12.12 33.27
C PRO A 556 25.13 12.84 34.26
N ALA A 557 25.29 12.59 35.56
CA ALA A 557 24.41 13.13 36.60
C ALA A 557 24.30 14.67 36.57
N ALA A 558 25.41 15.36 36.29
CA ALA A 558 25.47 16.82 36.17
C ALA A 558 24.70 17.38 34.95
N GLU A 559 24.48 16.55 33.93
CA GLU A 559 23.80 16.96 32.70
C GLU A 559 22.29 16.74 32.74
N ARG A 560 21.79 15.95 33.69
CA ARG A 560 20.37 15.61 33.80
C ARG A 560 19.54 16.85 34.13
N PRO A 561 18.45 17.13 33.38
CA PRO A 561 17.52 18.17 33.78
C PRO A 561 16.68 17.69 34.97
N GLN A 562 16.97 18.25 36.15
CA GLN A 562 16.09 18.11 37.32
C GLN A 562 15.02 19.22 37.26
N PRO A 563 13.73 18.94 37.56
CA PRO A 563 13.17 17.71 38.13
C PRO A 563 12.71 16.65 37.11
N TYR A 564 12.88 16.88 35.80
CA TYR A 564 12.36 15.97 34.77
C TYR A 564 12.84 14.52 34.92
N CYS A 565 14.14 14.35 35.17
CA CYS A 565 14.80 13.06 35.34
C CYS A 565 14.70 12.47 36.76
N THR A 566 13.96 13.09 37.68
CA THR A 566 13.71 12.51 39.00
C THR A 566 12.59 11.47 38.90
N PRO A 567 12.74 10.29 39.52
CA PRO A 567 11.61 9.41 39.75
C PRO A 567 10.54 10.15 40.58
N PRO A 568 9.24 9.97 40.30
CA PRO A 568 8.21 10.45 41.22
C PRO A 568 8.39 9.78 42.58
N GLU A 569 8.18 10.51 43.68
CA GLU A 569 8.07 9.90 45.01
C GLU A 569 6.92 8.88 44.95
N LEU A 570 7.25 7.58 45.07
CA LEU A 570 6.23 6.56 45.26
C LEU A 570 5.52 6.87 46.58
N PRO A 571 4.18 6.90 46.62
CA PRO A 571 3.48 6.99 47.88
C PRO A 571 3.98 5.86 48.78
N ALA A 572 4.46 6.20 49.97
CA ALA A 572 4.95 5.24 50.93
C ALA A 572 3.84 4.21 51.23
N GLY A 573 3.98 3.01 50.67
CA GLY A 573 3.08 1.87 50.88
C GLY A 573 1.98 1.71 49.85
N ARG A 574 2.24 0.95 48.78
CA ARG A 574 1.35 -0.09 48.21
C ARG A 574 2.18 -1.18 47.56
#